data_AF-A0A1G7KQJ3-F1
#
_entry.id   AF-A0A1G7KQJ3-F1
#
_cell.length_a   1.000
_cell.length_b   1.000
_cell.length_c   1.000
_cell.angle_alpha   90.00
_cell.angle_beta   90.00
_cell.angle_gamma   90.00
#
_symmetry.space_group_name_H-M   'P 1'
#
loop_
_entity.id
_entity.type
_entity.pdbx_description
1 polymer ?
#
loop_
_entity_poly.entity_id
_entity_poly.type
_entity_poly.pdbx_seq_one_letter_code
_entity_poly.pdbx_strand_id
1 'polypeptide(L)'
;MKPGIHPSYRTVLFHDVAANAYFLIGSTVDTDKTHEYQGVVYPYVTLDVSSASHPVYTGQQRQAKSEGRIAGFNKRFAGFVGGGA
;
A
#
# COMPACT_ATOMS: atom_id res chain seq x y z
N MET A 1 -20.92 -17.45 17.73
CA MET A 1 -20.74 -16.66 18.95
C MET A 1 -21.21 -17.47 20.16
N LYS A 2 -20.31 -18.23 20.75
CA LYS A 2 -20.54 -18.90 22.04
C LYS A 2 -20.03 -17.95 23.14
N PRO A 3 -20.87 -17.58 24.13
CA PRO A 3 -20.46 -16.67 25.20
C PRO A 3 -19.26 -17.24 25.95
N GLY A 4 -18.26 -16.39 26.21
CA GLY A 4 -17.08 -16.71 27.03
C GLY A 4 -15.86 -17.29 26.32
N ILE A 5 -15.92 -17.62 25.02
CA ILE A 5 -14.76 -18.15 24.27
C ILE A 5 -14.39 -17.35 23.01
N HIS A 6 -15.07 -16.22 22.76
CA HIS A 6 -14.80 -15.38 21.60
C HIS A 6 -14.05 -14.11 22.03
N PRO A 7 -12.98 -13.71 21.32
CA PRO A 7 -12.33 -12.42 21.51
C PRO A 7 -13.29 -11.26 21.20
N SER A 8 -12.95 -10.06 21.69
CA SER A 8 -13.71 -8.83 21.40
C SER A 8 -13.79 -8.61 19.89
N TYR A 9 -15.01 -8.58 19.35
CA TYR A 9 -15.27 -8.35 17.93
C TYR A 9 -15.89 -6.97 17.74
N ARG A 10 -15.28 -6.12 16.92
CA ARG A 10 -15.71 -4.75 16.65
C ARG A 10 -15.43 -4.35 15.21
N THR A 11 -16.11 -3.32 14.73
CA THR A 11 -15.85 -2.77 13.40
C THR A 11 -14.57 -1.93 13.46
N VAL A 12 -13.60 -2.23 12.60
CA VAL A 12 -12.31 -1.53 12.49
C VAL A 12 -12.23 -0.87 11.12
N LEU A 13 -11.73 0.37 11.11
CA LEU A 13 -11.46 1.13 9.90
C LEU A 13 -10.04 0.83 9.43
N PHE A 14 -9.96 0.21 8.27
CA PHE A 14 -8.72 -0.12 7.60
C PHE A 14 -8.45 0.92 6.51
N HIS A 15 -7.31 1.60 6.57
CA HIS A 15 -6.92 2.59 5.57
C HIS A 15 -5.70 2.11 4.82
N ASP A 16 -5.86 1.92 3.51
CA ASP A 16 -4.75 1.70 2.59
C ASP A 16 -4.11 3.03 2.21
N VAL A 17 -2.89 3.26 2.67
CA VAL A 17 -2.12 4.49 2.43
C VAL A 17 -1.70 4.62 0.96
N ALA A 18 -1.50 3.50 0.26
CA ALA A 18 -1.05 3.50 -1.13
C ALA A 18 -2.17 3.84 -2.12
N ALA A 19 -3.40 3.45 -1.82
CA ALA A 19 -4.58 3.71 -2.66
C ALA A 19 -5.55 4.76 -2.08
N ASN A 20 -5.26 5.32 -0.90
CA ASN A 20 -6.17 6.18 -0.12
C ASN A 20 -7.59 5.60 0.00
N ALA A 21 -7.69 4.28 0.19
CA ALA A 21 -8.96 3.57 0.25
C ALA A 21 -9.27 3.16 1.70
N TYR A 22 -10.53 3.37 2.11
CA TYR A 22 -11.01 3.05 3.45
C TYR A 22 -11.94 1.83 3.40
N PHE A 23 -11.67 0.84 4.24
CA PHE A 23 -12.46 -0.39 4.35
C PHE A 23 -13.01 -0.53 5.78
N LEU A 24 -14.33 -0.70 5.92
CA LEU A 24 -14.98 -1.03 7.18
C LEU A 24 -15.13 -2.54 7.29
N ILE A 25 -14.40 -3.18 8.19
CA ILE A 25 -14.42 -4.63 8.35
C ILE A 25 -14.54 -4.97 9.84
N GLY A 26 -15.38 -5.95 10.18
CA GLY A 26 -15.43 -6.50 11.53
C GLY A 26 -14.18 -7.32 11.83
N SER A 27 -13.46 -6.96 12.88
CA SER A 27 -12.20 -7.57 13.26
C SER A 27 -12.07 -7.67 14.78
N THR A 28 -11.22 -8.59 15.23
CA THR A 28 -10.83 -8.75 16.64
C THR A 28 -9.47 -8.12 16.93
N VAL A 29 -8.96 -7.30 16.02
CA VAL A 29 -7.65 -6.66 16.17
C VAL A 29 -7.69 -5.61 17.29
N ASP A 30 -6.71 -5.73 18.19
CA ASP A 30 -6.41 -4.70 19.18
C ASP A 30 -5.64 -3.56 18.51
N THR A 31 -6.11 -2.33 18.70
CA THR A 31 -5.52 -1.14 18.09
C THR A 31 -5.74 0.04 19.01
N ASP A 32 -4.67 0.79 19.26
CA ASP A 32 -4.69 1.98 20.13
C ASP A 32 -5.09 3.25 19.37
N LYS A 33 -5.00 3.22 18.04
CA LYS A 33 -5.32 4.34 17.17
C LYS A 33 -6.81 4.34 16.85
N THR A 34 -7.42 5.51 16.90
CA THR A 34 -8.82 5.74 16.51
C THR A 34 -8.89 6.82 15.44
N HIS A 35 -9.77 6.66 14.46
CA HIS A 35 -9.98 7.64 13.41
C HIS A 35 -11.48 7.79 13.15
N GLU A 36 -11.91 9.02 12.92
CA GLU A 36 -13.30 9.32 12.58
C GLU A 36 -13.52 9.06 11.08
N TYR A 37 -14.54 8.28 10.75
CA TYR A 37 -14.93 8.03 9.37
C TYR A 37 -16.44 8.06 9.26
N GLN A 38 -16.94 8.96 8.40
CA GLN A 38 -18.37 9.20 8.18
C GLN A 38 -19.15 9.51 9.47
N GLY A 39 -18.54 10.28 10.39
CA GLY A 39 -19.18 10.74 11.64
C GLY A 39 -19.16 9.72 12.78
N VAL A 40 -18.49 8.57 12.63
CA VAL A 40 -18.33 7.57 13.67
C VAL A 40 -16.84 7.28 13.90
N VAL A 41 -16.44 7.23 15.17
CA VAL A 41 -15.06 6.93 15.57
C VAL A 41 -14.86 5.42 15.60
N TYR A 42 -13.94 4.94 14.78
CA TYR A 42 -13.56 3.53 14.72
C TYR A 42 -12.09 3.32 15.12
N PRO A 43 -11.72 2.14 15.64
CA PRO A 43 -10.33 1.73 15.73
C PRO A 43 -9.71 1.74 14.32
N TYR A 44 -8.48 2.23 14.20
CA TYR A 44 -7.86 2.60 12.93
C TYR A 44 -6.57 1.85 12.68
N VAL A 45 -6.52 1.09 11.58
CA VAL A 45 -5.33 0.34 11.16
C VAL A 45 -4.90 0.79 9.78
N THR A 46 -3.65 1.23 9.66
CA THR A 46 -3.01 1.49 8.36
C THR A 46 -2.57 0.18 7.74
N LEU A 47 -2.94 -0.07 6.48
CA LEU A 47 -2.35 -1.13 5.67
C LEU A 47 -1.45 -0.55 4.60
N ASP A 48 -0.35 -1.26 4.34
CA ASP A 48 0.56 -0.94 3.24
C ASP A 48 0.06 -1.48 1.90
N VAL A 49 -0.74 -2.56 1.92
CA VAL A 49 -1.26 -3.20 0.72
C VAL A 49 -2.67 -3.73 0.97
N SER A 50 -3.61 -3.38 0.09
CA SER A 50 -4.98 -3.90 0.09
C SER A 50 -5.35 -4.43 -1.30
N SER A 51 -6.57 -4.94 -1.44
CA SER A 51 -7.14 -5.31 -2.74
C SER A 51 -7.05 -4.18 -3.77
N ALA A 52 -7.08 -2.92 -3.32
CA ALA A 52 -7.00 -1.75 -4.19
C ALA A 52 -5.57 -1.38 -4.63
N SER A 53 -4.52 -1.90 -3.98
CA SER A 53 -3.12 -1.58 -4.31
C SER A 53 -2.29 -2.80 -4.71
N HIS A 54 -2.81 -4.02 -4.51
CA HIS A 54 -2.10 -5.22 -4.95
C HIS A 54 -2.10 -5.30 -6.48
N PRO A 55 -0.92 -5.41 -7.13
CA PRO A 55 -0.81 -5.50 -8.59
C PRO A 55 -1.61 -6.65 -9.21
N VAL A 56 -1.85 -7.72 -8.43
CA VAL A 56 -2.66 -8.88 -8.83
C VAL A 56 -4.13 -8.51 -9.02
N TYR A 57 -4.68 -7.63 -8.19
CA TYR A 57 -6.09 -7.24 -8.25
C TYR A 57 -6.33 -6.01 -9.14
N THR A 58 -5.36 -5.09 -9.21
CA THR A 58 -5.46 -3.87 -10.03
C THR A 58 -5.01 -4.07 -11.47
N GLY A 59 -4.29 -5.15 -11.76
CA GLY A 59 -3.69 -5.42 -13.08
C GLY A 59 -2.59 -4.43 -13.49
N GLN A 60 -2.29 -3.44 -12.65
CA GLN A 60 -1.28 -2.42 -12.89
C GLN A 60 0.04 -2.95 -12.35
N GLN A 61 0.85 -3.53 -13.24
CA GLN A 61 2.23 -3.88 -12.92
C GLN A 61 2.95 -2.57 -12.54
N ARG A 62 3.58 -2.54 -11.36
CA ARG A 62 4.44 -1.42 -10.96
C ARG A 62 5.41 -1.21 -12.11
N GLN A 63 5.27 -0.12 -12.86
CA GLN A 63 6.13 0.20 -13.99
C GLN A 63 7.53 0.36 -13.43
N ALA A 64 8.29 -0.73 -13.39
CA ALA A 64 9.73 -0.67 -13.23
C ALA A 64 10.17 0.17 -14.42
N LYS A 65 10.55 1.42 -14.14
CA LYS A 65 10.99 2.36 -15.16
C LYS A 65 11.95 1.60 -16.07
N SER A 66 11.54 1.46 -17.33
CA SER A 66 12.41 0.95 -18.38
C SER A 66 13.44 2.04 -18.68
N GLU A 67 14.26 2.39 -17.69
CA GLU A 67 15.61 2.85 -17.97
C GLU A 67 16.34 1.61 -18.47
N GLY A 68 16.03 1.23 -19.71
CA GLY A 68 16.52 0.03 -20.33
C GLY A 68 18.05 0.03 -20.32
N ARG A 69 18.64 -1.14 -20.58
CA ARG A 69 20.10 -1.31 -20.70
C ARG A 69 20.78 -0.24 -21.58
N ILE A 70 20.06 0.36 -22.53
CA ILE A 70 20.50 1.45 -23.39
C ILE A 70 20.79 2.75 -22.62
N ALA A 71 19.94 3.14 -21.66
CA ALA A 71 20.19 4.30 -20.81
C ALA A 71 21.44 4.10 -19.94
N GLY A 72 21.64 2.88 -19.42
CA GLY A 72 22.85 2.48 -18.72
C GLY A 72 24.10 2.48 -19.60
N PHE A 73 23.98 2.04 -20.86
CA PHE A 73 25.06 2.11 -21.85
C PHE A 73 25.43 3.57 -22.16
N ASN A 74 24.46 4.42 -22.48
CA ASN A 74 24.71 5.83 -22.77
C ASN A 74 25.35 6.55 -21.59
N LYS A 75 24.95 6.26 -20.34
CA LYS A 75 25.58 6.82 -19.14
C LYS A 75 27.04 6.36 -18.96
N ARG A 76 27.36 5.11 -19.32
CA ARG A 76 28.73 4.55 -19.23
C ARG A 76 29.66 5.07 -20.32
N PHE A 77 29.15 5.31 -21.52
CA PHE A 77 29.94 5.70 -22.68
C PHE A 77 29.87 7.20 -23.02
N ALA A 78 29.06 7.99 -22.30
CA ALA A 78 28.99 9.45 -22.47
C ALA A 78 30.36 10.14 -22.30
N GLY A 79 31.25 9.61 -21.44
CA GLY A 79 32.60 10.13 -21.27
C GLY A 79 33.61 9.74 -22.37
N PHE A 80 33.26 8.79 -23.25
CA PHE A 80 34.20 8.27 -24.27
C PHE A 80 34.12 9.05 -25.59
N VAL A 81 32.99 9.72 -25.87
CA VAL A 81 32.75 10.44 -27.14
C VAL A 81 33.23 11.90 -27.10
N GLY A 82 33.65 12.42 -25.94
CA GLY A 82 34.10 13.81 -25.76
C GLY A 82 35.61 14.04 -25.64
N GLY A 83 36.43 12.98 -25.72
CA GLY A 83 37.89 13.05 -25.49
C GLY A 83 38.73 12.93 -26.76
N GLY A 84 38.25 13.47 -27.88
CA GLY A 84 38.91 13.38 -29.18
C GLY A 84 38.69 14.64 -30.01
N ALA A 85 39.19 15.77 -29.52
CA ALA A 85 39.47 16.98 -30.29
C ALA A 85 40.72 17.63 -29.70
#